data_AF-A0A955JY17-F1
#
_entry.id   AF-A0A955JY17-F1
#
_cell.length_a   1.000
_cell.length_b   1.000
_cell.length_c   1.000
_cell.angle_alpha   90.00
_cell.angle_beta   90.00
_cell.angle_gamma   90.00
#
_symmetry.space_group_name_H-M   'P 1'
#
loop_
_entity.id
_entity.type
_entity.pdbx_description
1 polymer ?
#
loop_
_entity_poly.entity_id
_entity_poly.type
_entity_poly.pdbx_seq_one_letter_code
_entity_poly.pdbx_strand_id
1 'polypeptide(L)'
;GLWHLEGEDVTILADGEVVTGKTVSSGALTLDTAASVVHVGLAYTSIAQTLPPTASDVVIEGRRKNIKGIAFRINETYGVKTGATLDKLYEIHDRAKRLWSTASRLRDEMVHEIVASHWSLDNQLYIVQDSPRPAGILNFIRDTELGDDKD
;
A
#
# COMPACT_ATOMS: atom_id res chain seq x y z
N GLY A 1 -21.71 19.44 13.62
CA GLY A 1 -20.77 19.31 12.49
C GLY A 1 -21.20 18.10 11.69
N LEU A 2 -20.33 17.47 10.91
CA LEU A 2 -20.43 16.10 10.31
C LEU A 2 -21.82 15.51 9.91
N TRP A 3 -22.88 16.32 9.76
CA TRP A 3 -24.26 15.85 9.52
C TRP A 3 -24.40 15.11 8.19
N HIS A 4 -23.47 15.35 7.26
CA HIS A 4 -23.40 14.66 5.98
C HIS A 4 -22.82 13.23 6.07
N LEU A 5 -22.33 12.82 7.24
CA LEU A 5 -21.81 11.48 7.53
C LEU A 5 -22.60 10.80 8.66
N GLU A 6 -23.79 11.30 9.02
CA GLU A 6 -24.58 10.78 10.14
C GLU A 6 -24.90 9.29 9.97
N GLY A 7 -24.60 8.47 10.98
CA GLY A 7 -24.82 7.02 10.95
C GLY A 7 -23.77 6.24 10.15
N GLU A 8 -22.82 6.91 9.51
CA GLU A 8 -21.76 6.27 8.73
C GLU A 8 -20.56 5.91 9.60
N ASP A 9 -19.94 4.78 9.26
CA ASP A 9 -18.63 4.39 9.79
C ASP A 9 -17.54 5.17 9.05
N VAL A 10 -16.79 5.96 9.81
CA VAL A 10 -15.77 6.86 9.26
C VAL A 10 -14.37 6.42 9.64
N THR A 11 -13.42 6.79 8.80
CA THR A 11 -12.00 6.74 9.11
C THR A 11 -11.49 8.16 9.28
N ILE A 12 -10.61 8.34 10.26
CA ILE A 12 -10.14 9.64 10.70
C ILE A 12 -8.63 9.67 10.59
N LEU A 13 -8.09 10.74 10.03
CA LEU A 13 -6.67 11.07 10.11
C LEU A 13 -6.51 12.24 11.09
N ALA A 14 -6.01 11.94 12.29
CA ALA A 14 -5.81 12.89 13.38
C ALA A 14 -4.31 13.06 13.63
N ASP A 15 -3.76 14.24 13.31
CA ASP A 15 -2.32 14.56 13.43
C ASP A 15 -1.37 13.48 12.84
N GLY A 16 -1.79 12.84 11.74
CA GLY A 16 -1.01 11.79 11.04
C GLY A 16 -1.29 10.36 11.50
N GLU A 17 -2.03 10.18 12.60
CA GLU A 17 -2.48 8.87 13.07
C GLU A 17 -3.88 8.53 12.59
N VAL A 18 -4.06 7.25 12.23
CA VAL A 18 -5.30 6.75 11.67
C VAL A 18 -6.15 6.20 12.81
N VAL A 19 -7.37 6.71 12.93
CA VAL A 19 -8.37 6.25 13.90
C VAL A 19 -9.56 5.68 13.13
N THR A 20 -9.89 4.42 13.42
CA THR A 20 -10.98 3.66 12.77
C THR A 20 -12.05 3.26 13.79
N GLY A 21 -13.18 2.74 13.32
CA GLY A 21 -14.23 2.18 14.19
C GLY A 21 -15.00 3.26 14.96
N LYS A 22 -15.14 4.44 14.37
CA LYS A 22 -15.97 5.53 14.90
C LYS A 22 -17.16 5.70 13.95
N THR A 23 -18.36 5.74 14.52
CA THR A 23 -19.60 6.05 13.79
C THR A 23 -20.04 7.46 14.17
N VAL A 24 -20.47 8.27 13.21
CA VAL A 24 -20.96 9.62 13.50
C VAL A 24 -22.35 9.54 14.11
N SER A 25 -22.57 10.25 15.22
CA SER A 25 -23.88 10.37 15.85
C SER A 25 -24.16 11.82 16.26
N SER A 26 -25.37 12.30 15.97
CA SER A 26 -25.81 13.67 16.22
C SER A 26 -24.86 14.73 15.62
N GLY A 27 -24.31 14.45 14.44
CA GLY A 27 -23.40 15.33 13.71
C GLY A 27 -22.04 15.52 14.40
N ALA A 28 -21.62 14.56 15.23
CA ALA A 28 -20.37 14.60 15.99
C ALA A 28 -19.77 13.20 16.21
N LEU A 29 -18.51 13.17 16.67
CA LEU A 29 -17.81 11.98 17.14
C LEU A 29 -16.80 12.39 18.23
N THR A 30 -16.34 11.42 19.02
CA THR A 30 -15.35 11.63 20.09
C THR A 30 -14.03 10.94 19.77
N LEU A 31 -12.95 11.69 19.81
CA LEU A 31 -11.58 11.19 19.72
C LEU A 31 -11.06 10.85 21.12
N ASP A 32 -10.36 9.72 21.24
CA ASP A 32 -9.80 9.27 22.53
C ASP A 32 -8.53 10.07 22.92
N THR A 33 -7.85 10.62 21.91
CA THR A 33 -6.70 11.51 22.08
C THR A 33 -7.01 12.85 21.42
N ALA A 34 -6.71 13.95 22.12
CA ALA A 34 -6.87 15.29 21.55
C ALA A 34 -5.91 15.48 20.37
N ALA A 35 -6.42 16.06 19.29
CA ALA A 35 -5.68 16.32 18.05
C ALA A 35 -5.96 17.73 17.54
N SER A 36 -5.02 18.29 16.78
CA SER A 36 -5.11 19.66 16.24
C SER A 36 -5.69 19.69 14.83
N VAL A 37 -5.22 18.80 13.95
CA VAL A 37 -5.68 18.69 12.57
C VAL A 37 -6.36 17.34 12.39
N VAL A 38 -7.65 17.39 12.04
CA VAL A 38 -8.51 16.21 11.93
C VAL A 38 -9.21 16.21 10.58
N HIS A 39 -8.97 15.16 9.79
CA HIS A 39 -9.72 14.88 8.58
C HIS A 39 -10.62 13.67 8.85
N VAL A 40 -11.93 13.82 8.61
CA VAL A 40 -12.92 12.77 8.79
C VAL A 40 -13.57 12.48 7.45
N GLY A 41 -13.69 11.21 7.10
CA GLY A 41 -14.36 10.81 5.87
C GLY A 41 -14.65 9.32 5.82
N LEU A 42 -15.30 8.90 4.75
CA LEU A 42 -15.51 7.48 4.46
C LEU A 42 -14.17 6.82 4.12
N ALA A 43 -14.00 5.58 4.55
CA ALA A 43 -12.84 4.78 4.17
C ALA A 43 -12.85 4.54 2.66
N TYR A 44 -11.67 4.58 2.05
CA TYR A 44 -11.49 4.16 0.66
C TYR A 44 -10.19 3.37 0.54
N THR A 45 -10.20 2.40 -0.37
CA THR A 45 -9.01 1.61 -0.70
C THR A 45 -8.60 1.93 -2.12
N SER A 46 -7.38 2.46 -2.27
CA SER A 46 -6.77 2.65 -3.58
C SER A 46 -6.01 1.40 -3.97
N ILE A 47 -6.32 0.86 -5.15
CA ILE A 47 -5.66 -0.32 -5.71
C ILE A 47 -5.11 0.05 -7.08
N ALA A 48 -3.80 -0.08 -7.26
CA ALA A 48 -3.15 -0.05 -8.55
C ALA A 48 -2.69 -1.46 -8.91
N GLN A 49 -3.08 -1.92 -10.11
CA GLN A 49 -2.63 -3.18 -10.68
C GLN A 49 -1.80 -2.89 -11.91
N THR A 50 -0.61 -3.47 -11.97
CA THR A 50 0.28 -3.26 -13.11
C THR A 50 -0.10 -4.17 -14.27
N LEU A 51 0.26 -3.80 -15.50
CA LEU A 51 0.22 -4.73 -16.63
C LEU A 51 1.16 -5.94 -16.41
N PRO A 52 0.93 -7.06 -17.12
CA PRO A 52 1.86 -8.18 -17.15
C PRO A 52 3.27 -7.71 -17.53
N PRO A 53 4.33 -8.28 -16.91
CA PRO A 53 5.69 -7.86 -17.18
C PRO A 53 6.09 -8.26 -18.61
N THR A 54 6.69 -7.31 -19.31
CA THR A 54 7.32 -7.52 -20.62
C THR A 54 8.80 -7.15 -20.53
N ALA A 55 9.62 -7.70 -21.42
CA ALA A 55 11.04 -7.40 -21.51
C ALA A 55 11.39 -7.01 -22.95
N SER A 56 12.22 -5.98 -23.11
CA SER A 56 12.57 -5.45 -24.43
C SER A 56 13.51 -6.36 -25.20
N ASP A 57 14.42 -7.05 -24.50
CA ASP A 57 15.53 -7.80 -25.11
C ASP A 57 15.29 -9.31 -25.20
N VAL A 58 14.25 -9.83 -24.54
CA VAL A 58 13.93 -11.27 -24.48
C VAL A 58 12.42 -11.48 -24.58
N VAL A 59 12.00 -12.44 -25.40
CA VAL A 59 10.60 -12.87 -25.46
C VAL A 59 10.27 -13.66 -24.19
N ILE A 60 9.58 -13.01 -23.26
CA ILE A 60 9.11 -13.63 -22.01
C ILE A 60 7.63 -13.98 -22.05
N GLU A 61 6.93 -13.63 -23.13
CA GLU A 61 5.55 -14.05 -23.39
C GLU A 61 5.46 -15.57 -23.49
N GLY A 62 4.46 -16.16 -22.82
CA GLY A 62 4.31 -17.62 -22.71
C GLY A 62 5.25 -18.31 -21.73
N ARG A 63 6.19 -17.59 -21.09
CA ARG A 63 7.01 -18.13 -19.99
C ARG A 63 6.39 -17.81 -18.64
N ARG A 64 6.51 -18.75 -17.69
CA ARG A 64 6.11 -18.52 -16.29
C ARG A 64 7.12 -17.57 -15.65
N LYS A 65 6.62 -16.60 -14.89
CA LYS A 65 7.40 -15.62 -14.14
C LYS A 65 7.14 -15.77 -12.65
N ASN A 66 8.12 -15.45 -11.82
CA ASN A 66 8.01 -15.39 -10.37
C ASN A 66 8.66 -14.13 -9.81
N ILE A 67 7.87 -13.25 -9.19
CA ILE A 67 8.38 -12.05 -8.53
C ILE A 67 9.01 -12.46 -7.19
N LYS A 68 10.27 -12.05 -6.95
CA LYS A 68 11.02 -12.31 -5.70
C LYS A 68 11.06 -11.11 -4.77
N GLY A 69 11.07 -9.92 -5.35
CA GLY A 69 11.26 -8.68 -4.62
C GLY A 69 10.96 -7.49 -5.50
N ILE A 70 10.73 -6.36 -4.86
CA ILE A 70 10.32 -5.13 -5.53
C ILE A 70 10.98 -3.96 -4.85
N ALA A 71 11.66 -3.15 -5.65
CA ALA A 71 12.15 -1.85 -5.22
C ALA A 71 11.17 -0.76 -5.65
N PHE A 72 10.82 0.15 -4.74
CA PHE A 72 10.02 1.34 -5.05
C PHE A 72 10.83 2.60 -4.80
N ARG A 73 10.66 3.60 -5.66
CA ARG A 73 10.97 5.00 -5.34
C ARG A 73 9.67 5.65 -4.86
N ILE A 74 9.64 6.03 -3.59
CA ILE A 74 8.47 6.63 -2.96
C ILE A 74 8.72 8.11 -2.66
N ASN A 75 7.64 8.88 -2.63
CA ASN A 75 7.60 10.29 -2.22
C ASN A 75 6.45 10.48 -1.24
N GLU A 76 6.71 11.14 -0.12
CA GLU A 76 5.75 11.46 0.93
C GLU A 76 4.79 10.29 1.27
N THR A 77 5.31 9.07 1.39
CA THR A 77 4.47 7.85 1.48
C THR A 77 4.57 7.14 2.83
N TYR A 78 3.45 6.57 3.30
CA TYR A 78 3.42 5.70 4.48
C TYR A 78 2.33 4.61 4.39
N GLY A 79 2.65 3.40 4.86
CA GLY A 79 1.67 2.31 5.01
C GLY A 79 1.21 1.62 3.71
N VAL A 80 1.85 1.92 2.57
CA VAL A 80 1.53 1.26 1.29
C VAL A 80 1.91 -0.22 1.35
N LYS A 81 1.03 -1.06 0.80
CA LYS A 81 1.19 -2.51 0.72
C LYS A 81 1.36 -2.95 -0.72
N THR A 82 2.04 -4.07 -0.93
CA THR A 82 2.30 -4.61 -2.26
C THR A 82 2.30 -6.14 -2.28
N GLY A 83 1.87 -6.74 -3.38
CA GLY A 83 1.87 -8.20 -3.51
C GLY A 83 1.48 -8.67 -4.90
N ALA A 84 1.74 -9.94 -5.19
CA ALA A 84 1.34 -10.55 -6.47
C ALA A 84 -0.15 -10.89 -6.53
N THR A 85 -0.84 -10.93 -5.39
CA THR A 85 -2.30 -11.08 -5.28
C THR A 85 -2.84 -10.13 -4.20
N LEU A 86 -4.13 -9.81 -4.24
CA LEU A 86 -4.78 -9.00 -3.21
C LEU A 86 -4.95 -9.75 -1.88
N ASP A 87 -4.92 -11.08 -1.90
CA ASP A 87 -5.07 -11.93 -0.70
C ASP A 87 -3.78 -11.96 0.15
N LYS A 88 -2.63 -11.62 -0.46
CA LYS A 88 -1.32 -11.66 0.19
C LYS A 88 -0.49 -10.44 -0.15
N LEU A 89 -0.65 -9.41 0.68
CA LEU A 89 0.06 -8.15 0.56
C LEU A 89 1.09 -8.01 1.69
N TYR A 90 2.20 -7.37 1.35
CA TYR A 90 3.31 -7.04 2.23
C TYR A 90 3.34 -5.52 2.39
N GLU A 91 3.26 -5.03 3.62
CA GLU A 91 3.50 -3.61 3.88
C GLU A 91 4.95 -3.30 3.50
N ILE A 92 5.18 -2.17 2.82
CA ILE A 92 6.52 -1.70 2.52
C ILE A 92 7.15 -1.22 3.83
N HIS A 93 7.87 -2.12 4.50
CA HIS A 93 8.32 -1.89 5.86
C HIS A 93 9.35 -0.76 5.95
N ASP A 94 9.42 -0.17 7.13
CA ASP A 94 10.51 0.69 7.54
C ASP A 94 11.65 -0.18 8.11
N ARG A 95 12.80 -0.22 7.42
CA ARG A 95 13.99 -0.87 8.00
C ARG A 95 14.44 -0.18 9.29
N ALA A 96 14.16 1.11 9.47
CA ALA A 96 14.50 1.89 10.64
C ALA A 96 13.54 1.64 11.83
N LYS A 97 12.26 1.29 11.59
CA LYS A 97 11.28 0.90 12.64
C LYS A 97 11.76 -0.25 13.52
N ARG A 98 12.71 -1.07 13.05
CA ARG A 98 13.23 -2.19 13.86
C ARG A 98 14.13 -1.74 15.01
N LEU A 99 14.54 -0.47 15.06
CA LEU A 99 15.55 0.01 16.00
C LEU A 99 15.13 1.22 16.84
N TRP A 100 14.03 1.92 16.52
CA TRP A 100 13.59 3.07 17.31
C TRP A 100 12.10 3.37 17.10
N SER A 101 11.47 3.90 18.16
CA SER A 101 10.05 4.25 18.24
C SER A 101 9.72 5.52 17.44
N THR A 102 10.00 5.52 16.14
CA THR A 102 9.66 6.66 15.28
C THR A 102 8.16 6.76 15.10
N ALA A 103 7.64 7.97 15.29
CA ALA A 103 6.31 8.35 14.83
C ALA A 103 6.11 7.99 13.35
N SER A 104 4.86 7.71 12.97
CA SER A 104 4.44 7.45 11.59
C SER A 104 4.77 8.65 10.69
N ARG A 105 5.96 8.68 10.08
CA ARG A 105 6.42 9.79 9.23
C ARG A 105 6.37 9.40 7.75
N LEU A 106 5.94 10.33 6.91
CA LEU A 106 6.04 10.21 5.46
C LEU A 106 7.51 10.08 5.02
N ARG A 107 7.74 9.32 3.94
CA ARG A 107 9.09 8.95 3.49
C ARG A 107 9.32 9.24 2.01
N ASP A 108 10.55 9.68 1.73
CA ASP A 108 11.08 9.98 0.40
C ASP A 108 12.37 9.18 0.20
N GLU A 109 12.26 7.94 -0.24
CA GLU A 109 13.40 7.04 -0.32
C GLU A 109 13.24 5.94 -1.37
N MET A 110 14.27 5.11 -1.51
CA MET A 110 14.17 3.83 -2.20
C MET A 110 14.01 2.72 -1.18
N VAL A 111 12.93 1.97 -1.30
CA VAL A 111 12.58 0.85 -0.42
C VAL A 111 12.62 -0.43 -1.22
N HIS A 112 13.00 -1.53 -0.59
CA HIS A 112 12.98 -2.86 -1.19
C HIS A 112 12.23 -3.82 -0.28
N GLU A 113 11.18 -4.43 -0.81
CA GLU A 113 10.34 -5.40 -0.10
C GLU A 113 10.41 -6.76 -0.79
N ILE A 114 10.50 -7.83 0.01
CA ILE A 114 10.51 -9.19 -0.50
C ILE A 114 9.05 -9.63 -0.62
N VAL A 115 8.64 -10.00 -1.83
CA VAL A 115 7.27 -10.42 -2.10
C VAL A 115 7.30 -11.88 -2.51
N ALA A 116 6.59 -12.74 -1.79
CA ALA A 116 6.40 -14.11 -2.25
C ALA A 116 5.33 -14.11 -3.34
N SER A 117 5.70 -14.55 -4.54
CA SER A 117 4.79 -14.79 -5.64
C SER A 117 4.76 -16.27 -6.02
N HIS A 118 3.78 -16.64 -6.84
CA HIS A 118 3.68 -17.96 -7.47
C HIS A 118 4.09 -17.87 -8.94
N TRP A 119 4.52 -19.00 -9.50
CA TRP A 119 4.80 -19.10 -10.93
C TRP A 119 3.54 -18.89 -11.77
N SER A 120 3.51 -17.82 -12.57
CA SER A 120 2.36 -17.44 -13.40
C SER A 120 2.82 -16.82 -14.73
N LEU A 121 2.00 -16.94 -15.78
CA LEU A 121 2.29 -16.30 -17.07
C LEU A 121 2.19 -14.77 -16.98
N ASP A 122 1.21 -14.24 -16.26
CA ASP A 122 0.98 -12.79 -16.23
C ASP A 122 1.60 -12.07 -15.04
N ASN A 123 1.83 -12.80 -13.93
CA ASN A 123 2.39 -12.35 -12.65
C ASN A 123 2.41 -10.82 -12.46
N GLN A 124 1.22 -10.25 -12.25
CA GLN A 124 1.01 -8.81 -12.08
C GLN A 124 1.30 -8.40 -10.64
N LEU A 125 1.58 -7.11 -10.47
CA LEU A 125 1.81 -6.53 -9.17
C LEU A 125 0.63 -5.67 -8.74
N TYR A 126 0.25 -5.79 -7.47
CA TYR A 126 -0.69 -4.91 -6.80
C TYR A 126 0.04 -3.97 -5.85
N ILE A 127 -0.43 -2.71 -5.82
CA ILE A 127 -0.04 -1.69 -4.87
C ILE A 127 -1.33 -1.18 -4.24
N VAL A 128 -1.40 -1.22 -2.90
CA VAL A 128 -2.63 -0.94 -2.16
C VAL A 128 -2.36 0.08 -1.07
N GLN A 129 -3.20 1.12 -1.01
CA GLN A 129 -3.30 2.05 0.11
C GLN A 129 -4.73 1.98 0.66
N ASP A 130 -4.89 1.39 1.84
CA ASP A 130 -6.17 1.20 2.53
C ASP A 130 -6.34 2.10 3.76
N SER A 131 -5.40 3.04 3.96
CA SER A 131 -5.47 4.07 4.98
C SER A 131 -5.61 5.45 4.35
N PRO A 132 -6.14 6.46 5.06
CA PRO A 132 -6.30 7.83 4.54
C PRO A 132 -4.96 8.59 4.43
N ARG A 133 -3.85 7.87 4.24
CA ARG A 133 -2.50 8.42 4.17
C ARG A 133 -2.04 8.54 2.71
N PRO A 134 -1.17 9.51 2.40
CA PRO A 134 -0.65 9.65 1.04
C PRO A 134 0.13 8.42 0.56
N ALA A 135 0.09 8.20 -0.76
CA ALA A 135 0.78 7.11 -1.47
C ALA A 135 1.38 7.62 -2.79
N GLY A 136 2.51 8.34 -2.69
CA GLY A 136 3.29 8.82 -3.83
C GLY A 136 4.28 7.78 -4.35
N ILE A 137 3.90 7.04 -5.40
CA ILE A 137 4.79 6.08 -6.08
C ILE A 137 5.37 6.74 -7.33
N LEU A 138 6.69 6.97 -7.35
CA LEU A 138 7.37 7.59 -8.49
C LEU A 138 7.85 6.56 -9.51
N ASN A 139 8.32 5.40 -9.03
CA ASN A 139 8.80 4.30 -9.86
C ASN A 139 8.82 3.00 -9.07
N PHE A 140 8.83 1.86 -9.76
CA PHE A 140 9.14 0.55 -9.19
C PHE A 140 10.04 -0.27 -10.13
N ILE A 141 10.81 -1.18 -9.55
CA ILE A 141 11.63 -2.17 -10.24
C ILE A 141 11.29 -3.52 -9.64
N ARG A 142 10.99 -4.51 -10.48
CA ARG A 142 10.67 -5.87 -10.03
C ARG A 142 11.88 -6.77 -10.24
N ASP A 143 12.22 -7.53 -9.20
CA ASP A 143 13.10 -8.68 -9.33
C ASP A 143 12.23 -9.88 -9.72
N THR A 144 12.40 -10.37 -10.94
CA THR A 144 11.55 -11.41 -11.53
C THR A 144 12.41 -12.53 -12.10
N GLU A 145 12.15 -13.73 -11.60
CA GLU A 145 12.72 -14.96 -12.14
C GLU A 145 11.86 -15.47 -13.30
N LEU A 146 12.51 -15.91 -14.38
CA LEU A 146 11.86 -16.53 -15.52
C LEU A 146 12.02 -18.04 -15.43
N GLY A 147 10.91 -18.76 -15.53
CA GLY A 147 10.90 -20.21 -15.57
C GLY A 147 11.33 -20.68 -16.95
N ASP A 148 12.14 -21.75 -16.99
CA ASP A 148 12.66 -22.32 -18.22
C ASP A 148 11.90 -23.56 -18.69
N ASP A 149 11.07 -24.16 -17.85
CA ASP A 149 10.41 -25.42 -18.20
C ASP A 149 9.11 -25.20 -18.98
N LYS A 150 9.14 -25.65 -20.23
CA LYS A 150 7.99 -26.27 -20.88
C LYS A 150 8.02 -27.75 -20.47
N ASP A 151 7.46 -28.07 -19.32
CA ASP A 151 6.77 -29.34 -18.98
C ASP A 151 6.29 -29.32 -17.51
#